data_AF-W4V9V8-F1
#
_entry.id   AF-W4V9V8-F1
#
_cell.length_a   1.000
_cell.length_b   1.000
_cell.length_c   1.000
_cell.angle_alpha   90.00
_cell.angle_beta   90.00
_cell.angle_gamma   90.00
#
_symmetry.space_group_name_H-M   'P 1'
#
loop_
_entity.id
_entity.type
_entity.pdbx_description
1 polymer ?
#
loop_
_entity_poly.entity_id
_entity_poly.type
_entity_poly.pdbx_seq_one_letter_code
_entity_poly.pdbx_strand_id
1 'polypeptide(L)'
;MKKSMLRRLAVFLTVFMILFSFGTLNIYSSSKISVCVNGKYLKMDVPPIIENGRTLVPVRGVFESINAYVDWLPEWQTVNVLKDDKIITLRINANIAYVNEEAVKLDVPPRIIDGRTMVPIRFISESIGAEVGWMMQQKPLSSILSRMSPRIKSLSLKEM
;
A
#
# COMPACT_ATOMS: atom_id res chain seq x y z
N MET A 1 55.51 15.46 13.78
CA MET A 1 54.39 15.52 14.76
C MET A 1 54.68 14.58 15.93
N LYS A 2 54.59 15.06 17.19
CA LYS A 2 54.92 14.26 18.39
C LYS A 2 53.96 13.06 18.48
N LYS A 3 54.47 11.85 18.79
CA LYS A 3 53.69 10.59 18.88
C LYS A 3 52.44 10.70 19.77
N SER A 4 52.45 11.61 20.74
CA SER A 4 51.30 11.94 21.61
C SER A 4 50.15 12.65 20.88
N MET A 5 50.43 13.46 19.85
CA MET A 5 49.42 14.13 19.02
C MET A 5 48.71 13.14 18.10
N LEU A 6 49.44 12.15 17.58
CA LEU A 6 48.88 11.11 16.70
C LEU A 6 47.90 10.18 17.45
N ARG A 7 48.19 9.86 18.72
CA ARG A 7 47.28 9.06 19.57
C ARG A 7 45.99 9.81 19.90
N ARG A 8 46.05 11.11 20.18
CA ARG A 8 44.87 11.95 20.45
C ARG A 8 43.98 12.09 19.21
N LEU A 9 44.59 12.22 18.03
CA LEU A 9 43.86 12.29 16.77
C LEU A 9 43.16 10.97 16.45
N ALA A 10 43.81 9.82 16.69
CA ALA A 10 43.22 8.51 16.47
C ALA A 10 41.99 8.26 17.37
N VAL A 11 42.06 8.65 18.65
CA VAL A 11 40.93 8.52 19.59
C VAL A 11 39.77 9.45 19.20
N PHE A 12 40.07 10.65 18.69
CA PHE A 12 39.03 11.57 18.24
C PHE A 12 38.30 11.04 16.99
N LEU A 13 39.05 10.41 16.08
CA LEU A 13 38.51 9.85 14.83
C LEU A 13 37.66 8.60 15.08
N THR A 14 38.03 7.77 16.06
CA THR A 14 37.21 6.61 16.47
C THR A 14 35.91 7.05 17.15
N VAL A 15 35.95 8.07 18.02
CA VAL A 15 34.74 8.62 18.65
C VAL A 15 33.83 9.29 17.62
N PHE A 16 34.41 9.99 16.63
CA PHE A 16 33.65 10.62 15.55
C PHE A 16 32.95 9.59 14.65
N MET A 17 33.60 8.46 14.35
CA MET A 17 32.95 7.36 13.62
C MET A 17 31.81 6.70 14.39
N ILE A 18 31.93 6.58 15.72
CA ILE A 18 30.86 6.02 16.57
C ILE A 18 29.66 6.97 16.61
N LEU A 19 29.88 8.29 16.64
CA LEU A 19 28.83 9.30 16.64
C LEU A 19 28.13 9.45 15.29
N PHE A 20 28.82 9.16 14.18
CA PHE A 20 28.23 9.21 12.83
C PHE A 20 27.43 7.94 12.47
N SER A 21 27.46 6.91 13.32
CA SER A 21 26.77 5.63 13.11
C SER A 21 25.29 5.62 13.55
N PHE A 22 24.77 6.75 14.05
CA PHE A 22 23.33 6.94 14.21
C PHE A 22 22.69 7.23 12.85
N GLY A 23 22.69 6.21 11.98
CA GLY A 23 21.99 6.23 10.71
C GLY A 23 20.52 6.56 10.93
N THR A 24 20.00 7.47 10.12
CA THR A 24 18.58 7.84 10.12
C THR A 24 17.75 6.58 9.87
N LEU A 25 16.94 6.18 10.84
CA LEU A 25 15.85 5.24 10.59
C LEU A 25 14.82 5.96 9.72
N ASN A 26 14.85 5.69 8.42
CA ASN A 26 13.71 6.01 7.57
C ASN A 26 12.57 5.08 7.97
N ILE A 27 11.74 5.54 8.91
CA ILE A 27 10.49 4.87 9.27
C ILE A 27 9.52 5.14 8.12
N TYR A 28 9.61 4.34 7.05
CA TYR A 28 8.54 4.25 6.07
C TYR A 28 7.37 3.57 6.77
N SER A 29 6.43 4.37 7.27
CA SER A 29 5.14 3.87 7.72
C SER A 29 4.44 3.26 6.50
N SER A 30 4.48 1.92 6.39
CA SER A 30 3.68 1.18 5.41
C SER A 30 2.21 1.34 5.78
N SER A 31 1.59 2.40 5.25
CA SER A 31 0.14 2.60 5.37
C SER A 31 -0.53 1.49 4.57
N LYS A 32 -1.06 0.48 5.26
CA LYS A 32 -1.82 -0.60 4.63
C LYS A 32 -3.11 -0.03 4.04
N ILE A 33 -3.15 0.13 2.72
CA ILE A 33 -4.34 0.57 2.00
C ILE A 33 -5.36 -0.55 2.06
N SER A 34 -6.58 -0.23 2.50
CA SER A 34 -7.72 -1.16 2.52
C SER A 34 -8.79 -0.63 1.59
N VAL A 35 -9.42 -1.53 0.83
CA VAL A 35 -10.54 -1.20 -0.07
C VAL A 35 -11.84 -1.60 0.61
N CYS A 36 -12.81 -0.70 0.60
CA CYS A 36 -14.16 -0.94 1.11
C CYS A 36 -15.15 -0.75 -0.04
N VAL A 37 -16.04 -1.72 -0.23
CA VAL A 37 -17.10 -1.68 -1.25
C VAL A 37 -18.42 -1.95 -0.55
N ASN A 38 -19.40 -1.06 -0.69
CA ASN A 38 -20.72 -1.16 -0.04
C ASN A 38 -20.63 -1.44 1.48
N GLY A 39 -19.69 -0.79 2.18
CA GLY A 39 -19.48 -0.96 3.63
C GLY A 39 -18.72 -2.23 4.04
N LYS A 40 -18.34 -3.08 3.08
CA LYS A 40 -17.57 -4.31 3.32
C LYS A 40 -16.11 -4.15 2.92
N TYR A 41 -15.19 -4.40 3.86
CA TYR A 41 -13.76 -4.45 3.56
C TYR A 41 -13.43 -5.68 2.71
N LEU A 42 -12.75 -5.45 1.59
CA LEU A 42 -12.31 -6.51 0.70
C LEU A 42 -10.99 -7.09 1.18
N LYS A 43 -10.95 -8.41 1.36
CA LYS A 43 -9.71 -9.14 1.54
C LYS A 43 -9.15 -9.47 0.16
N MET A 44 -8.09 -8.76 -0.21
CA MET A 44 -7.38 -8.97 -1.47
C MET A 44 -6.12 -9.78 -1.21
N ASP A 45 -5.79 -10.68 -2.14
CA ASP A 45 -4.59 -11.50 -2.12
C ASP A 45 -3.34 -10.69 -2.49
N VAL A 46 -3.48 -9.76 -3.44
CA VAL A 46 -2.49 -8.73 -3.73
C VAL A 46 -2.99 -7.39 -3.17
N PRO A 47 -2.22 -6.71 -2.30
CA PRO A 47 -2.64 -5.45 -1.72
C PRO A 47 -2.71 -4.33 -2.77
N PRO A 48 -3.58 -3.32 -2.59
CA PRO A 48 -3.53 -2.12 -3.39
C PRO A 48 -2.16 -1.44 -3.33
N ILE A 49 -1.72 -0.87 -4.44
CA ILE A 49 -0.46 -0.13 -4.52
C ILE A 49 -0.69 1.28 -5.04
N ILE A 50 0.29 2.17 -4.86
CA ILE A 50 0.28 3.50 -5.47
C ILE A 50 1.34 3.54 -6.57
N GLU A 51 0.91 3.79 -7.80
CA GLU A 51 1.78 4.03 -8.96
C GLU A 51 1.41 5.40 -9.55
N ASN A 52 2.40 6.28 -9.75
CA ASN A 52 2.19 7.62 -10.33
C ASN A 52 1.08 8.44 -9.65
N GLY A 53 0.97 8.34 -8.32
CA GLY A 53 -0.08 9.04 -7.56
C GLY A 53 -1.49 8.48 -7.77
N ARG A 54 -1.63 7.30 -8.36
CA ARG A 54 -2.90 6.57 -8.51
C ARG A 54 -2.87 5.26 -7.74
N THR A 55 -3.96 4.97 -7.05
CA THR A 55 -4.11 3.69 -6.36
C THR A 55 -4.61 2.64 -7.35
N LEU A 56 -3.77 1.64 -7.55
CA LEU A 56 -4.08 0.47 -8.34
C LEU A 56 -4.61 -0.64 -7.44
N VAL A 57 -5.66 -1.31 -7.88
CA VAL A 57 -6.32 -2.40 -7.16
C VAL A 57 -6.49 -3.62 -8.07
N PRO A 58 -6.49 -4.85 -7.52
CA PRO A 58 -6.79 -6.04 -8.30
C PRO A 58 -8.20 -5.97 -8.92
N VAL A 59 -8.26 -6.04 -10.24
CA VAL A 59 -9.52 -6.02 -11.02
C VAL A 59 -10.51 -7.02 -10.44
N ARG A 60 -10.10 -8.29 -10.37
CA ARG A 60 -10.98 -9.40 -9.96
C ARG A 60 -11.54 -9.18 -8.57
N GLY A 61 -10.69 -8.78 -7.61
CA GLY A 61 -11.10 -8.58 -6.23
C GLY A 61 -12.19 -7.51 -6.07
N VAL A 62 -12.14 -6.43 -6.86
CA VAL A 62 -13.16 -5.37 -6.80
C VAL A 62 -14.40 -5.75 -7.60
N PHE A 63 -14.26 -6.17 -8.86
CA PHE A 63 -15.39 -6.44 -9.74
C PHE A 63 -16.21 -7.66 -9.29
N GLU A 64 -15.59 -8.74 -8.83
CA GLU A 64 -16.35 -9.89 -8.29
C GLU A 64 -17.09 -9.52 -7.01
N SER A 65 -16.58 -8.57 -6.21
CA SER A 65 -17.26 -8.13 -4.98
C SER A 65 -18.60 -7.43 -5.24
N ILE A 66 -18.81 -6.92 -6.46
CA ILE A 66 -20.04 -6.30 -6.91
C ILE A 66 -20.83 -7.21 -7.87
N ASN A 67 -20.57 -8.52 -7.83
CA ASN A 67 -21.20 -9.54 -8.69
C ASN A 67 -20.99 -9.27 -10.19
N ALA A 68 -19.81 -8.80 -10.59
CA ALA A 68 -19.39 -8.78 -11.98
C ALA A 68 -18.61 -10.06 -12.32
N TYR A 69 -18.76 -10.54 -13.54
CA TYR A 69 -17.98 -11.63 -14.10
C TYR A 69 -16.68 -11.07 -14.70
N VAL A 70 -15.55 -11.71 -14.43
CA VAL A 70 -14.22 -11.27 -14.89
C VAL A 70 -13.54 -12.40 -15.63
N ASP A 71 -13.31 -12.20 -16.92
CA ASP A 71 -12.60 -13.12 -17.79
C ASP A 71 -11.22 -12.59 -18.17
N TRP A 72 -10.26 -13.50 -18.28
CA TRP A 72 -8.90 -13.20 -18.71
C TRP A 72 -8.62 -13.91 -20.03
N LEU A 73 -8.34 -13.12 -21.05
CA LEU A 73 -7.97 -13.58 -22.39
C LEU A 73 -6.43 -13.52 -22.52
N PRO A 74 -5.72 -14.65 -22.29
CA PRO A 74 -4.25 -14.65 -22.25
C PRO A 74 -3.62 -14.32 -23.61
N GLU A 75 -4.23 -14.76 -24.70
CA GLU A 75 -3.78 -14.51 -26.08
C GLU A 75 -3.64 -13.01 -26.36
N TRP A 76 -4.57 -12.22 -25.84
CA TRP A 76 -4.66 -10.78 -26.09
C TRP A 76 -4.15 -9.93 -24.93
N GLN A 77 -3.68 -10.58 -23.86
CA GLN A 77 -3.39 -9.94 -22.57
C GLN A 77 -4.49 -8.96 -22.16
N THR A 78 -5.74 -9.43 -22.20
CA THR A 78 -6.92 -8.59 -22.06
C THR A 78 -7.82 -9.16 -20.97
N VAL A 79 -8.28 -8.27 -20.08
CA VAL A 79 -9.34 -8.56 -19.12
C VAL A 79 -10.65 -8.06 -19.71
N ASN A 80 -11.65 -8.94 -19.72
CA ASN A 80 -13.03 -8.56 -19.96
C ASN A 80 -13.82 -8.64 -18.65
N VAL A 81 -14.62 -7.62 -18.37
CA VAL A 81 -15.53 -7.60 -17.24
C VAL A 81 -16.94 -7.43 -17.76
N LEU A 82 -17.85 -8.29 -17.30
CA LEU A 82 -19.27 -8.19 -17.57
C LEU A 82 -20.01 -7.92 -16.26
N LYS A 83 -20.74 -6.81 -16.22
CA LYS A 83 -21.60 -6.45 -15.09
C LYS A 83 -22.96 -6.03 -15.63
N ASP A 84 -23.95 -6.87 -15.44
CA ASP A 84 -25.30 -6.68 -16.01
C ASP A 84 -25.16 -6.49 -17.54
N ASP A 85 -25.52 -5.33 -18.09
CA ASP A 85 -25.38 -5.02 -19.53
C ASP A 85 -24.08 -4.26 -19.89
N LYS A 86 -23.17 -4.10 -18.92
CA LYS A 86 -21.94 -3.34 -19.09
C LYS A 86 -20.75 -4.24 -19.38
N ILE A 87 -20.07 -3.97 -20.49
CA ILE A 87 -18.85 -4.66 -20.92
C ILE A 87 -17.68 -3.71 -20.76
N ILE A 88 -16.67 -4.12 -19.99
CA ILE A 88 -15.44 -3.37 -19.81
C ILE A 88 -14.27 -4.20 -20.33
N THR A 89 -13.49 -3.63 -21.24
CA THR A 89 -12.32 -4.28 -21.83
C THR A 89 -11.05 -3.51 -21.47
N LEU A 90 -10.12 -4.22 -20.84
CA LEU A 90 -8.86 -3.69 -20.33
C LEU A 90 -7.70 -4.48 -20.90
N ARG A 91 -6.91 -3.86 -21.77
CA ARG A 91 -5.67 -4.46 -22.28
C ARG A 91 -4.49 -4.05 -21.42
N ILE A 92 -3.65 -5.02 -21.05
CA ILE A 92 -2.43 -4.76 -20.27
C ILE A 92 -1.54 -3.75 -21.02
N ASN A 93 -0.97 -2.79 -20.27
CA ASN A 93 -0.12 -1.71 -20.75
C ASN A 93 -0.76 -0.73 -21.75
N ALA A 94 -2.07 -0.85 -22.03
CA ALA A 94 -2.78 0.12 -22.86
C ALA A 94 -3.32 1.27 -22.00
N ASN A 95 -3.14 2.51 -22.47
CA ASN A 95 -3.70 3.70 -21.81
C ASN A 95 -5.17 3.96 -22.18
N ILE A 96 -5.77 3.07 -22.96
CA ILE A 96 -7.17 3.14 -23.38
C ILE A 96 -7.86 1.86 -22.93
N ALA A 97 -8.94 2.02 -22.19
CA ALA A 97 -9.92 0.98 -21.89
C ALA A 97 -11.16 1.20 -22.75
N TYR A 98 -12.04 0.21 -22.84
CA TYR A 98 -13.35 0.36 -23.46
C TYR A 98 -14.44 0.06 -22.45
N VAL A 99 -15.49 0.88 -22.43
CA VAL A 99 -16.72 0.65 -21.66
C VAL A 99 -17.87 0.70 -22.64
N ASN A 100 -18.57 -0.41 -22.87
CA ASN A 100 -19.61 -0.53 -23.91
C ASN A 100 -19.14 0.02 -25.27
N GLU A 101 -17.94 -0.38 -25.70
CA GLU A 101 -17.28 0.05 -26.95
C GLU A 101 -16.78 1.51 -26.97
N GLU A 102 -17.13 2.33 -25.98
CA GLU A 102 -16.61 3.69 -25.86
C GLU A 102 -15.20 3.72 -25.27
N ALA A 103 -14.28 4.44 -25.92
CA ALA A 103 -12.91 4.56 -25.50
C ALA A 103 -12.76 5.48 -24.28
N VAL A 104 -12.19 4.96 -23.20
CA VAL A 104 -11.92 5.69 -21.95
C VAL A 104 -10.42 5.73 -21.70
N LYS A 105 -9.88 6.94 -21.52
CA LYS A 105 -8.46 7.14 -21.20
C LYS A 105 -8.17 6.79 -19.74
N LEU A 106 -7.13 6.01 -19.52
CA LEU A 106 -6.63 5.66 -18.19
C LEU A 106 -5.51 6.60 -17.77
N ASP A 107 -5.53 7.03 -16.51
CA ASP A 107 -4.43 7.79 -15.89
C ASP A 107 -3.15 6.95 -15.78
N VAL A 108 -3.31 5.65 -15.47
CA VAL A 108 -2.24 4.66 -15.39
C VAL A 108 -2.74 3.39 -16.08
N PRO A 109 -1.98 2.82 -17.02
CA PRO A 109 -2.41 1.63 -17.75
C PRO A 109 -2.53 0.40 -16.82
N PRO A 110 -3.33 -0.61 -17.20
CA PRO A 110 -3.43 -1.83 -16.42
C PRO A 110 -2.09 -2.58 -16.39
N ARG A 111 -1.71 -3.10 -15.24
CA ARG A 111 -0.44 -3.82 -15.02
C ARG A 111 -0.70 -5.22 -14.51
N ILE A 112 0.22 -6.14 -14.77
CA ILE A 112 0.26 -7.41 -14.05
C ILE A 112 1.29 -7.27 -12.92
N ILE A 113 0.86 -7.42 -11.67
CA ILE A 113 1.70 -7.34 -10.48
C ILE A 113 1.34 -8.53 -9.60
N ASP A 114 2.34 -9.33 -9.20
CA ASP A 114 2.16 -10.56 -8.42
C ASP A 114 1.07 -11.49 -8.99
N GLY A 115 1.01 -11.58 -10.33
CA GLY A 115 0.03 -12.42 -11.03
C GLY A 115 -1.41 -11.90 -10.99
N ARG A 116 -1.63 -10.62 -10.68
CA ARG A 116 -2.93 -9.95 -10.70
C ARG A 116 -2.93 -8.75 -11.64
N THR A 117 -4.03 -8.59 -12.36
CA THR A 117 -4.26 -7.37 -13.14
C THR A 117 -4.67 -6.25 -12.20
N MET A 118 -3.88 -5.18 -12.19
CA MET A 118 -4.03 -4.01 -11.34
C MET A 118 -4.48 -2.83 -12.21
N VAL A 119 -5.54 -2.13 -11.79
CA VAL A 119 -6.13 -1.01 -12.54
C VAL A 119 -6.45 0.16 -11.59
N PRO A 120 -6.45 1.43 -12.05
CA PRO A 120 -6.80 2.55 -11.19
C PRO A 120 -8.20 2.40 -10.58
N ILE A 121 -8.31 2.57 -9.26
CA ILE A 121 -9.60 2.46 -8.56
C ILE A 121 -10.62 3.48 -9.07
N ARG A 122 -10.17 4.67 -9.50
CA ARG A 122 -11.02 5.69 -10.10
C ARG A 122 -11.72 5.18 -11.35
N PHE A 123 -10.98 4.53 -12.25
CA PHE A 123 -11.55 3.97 -13.47
C PHE A 123 -12.65 2.96 -13.15
N ILE A 124 -12.41 2.07 -12.17
CA ILE A 124 -13.43 1.12 -11.72
C ILE A 124 -14.68 1.87 -11.28
N SER A 125 -14.51 2.85 -10.39
CA SER A 125 -15.60 3.66 -9.86
C SER A 125 -16.44 4.33 -10.94
N GLU A 126 -15.80 5.06 -11.85
CA GLU A 126 -16.46 5.77 -12.95
C GLU A 126 -17.14 4.79 -13.91
N SER A 127 -16.48 3.67 -14.23
CA SER A 127 -17.04 2.67 -15.14
C SER A 127 -18.33 2.06 -14.60
N ILE A 128 -18.51 1.93 -13.28
CA ILE A 128 -19.72 1.35 -12.68
C ILE A 128 -20.68 2.40 -12.08
N GLY A 129 -20.36 3.69 -12.17
CA GLY A 129 -21.16 4.77 -11.58
C GLY A 129 -21.09 4.86 -10.06
N ALA A 130 -20.00 4.37 -9.45
CA ALA A 130 -19.75 4.50 -8.01
C ALA A 130 -18.95 5.77 -7.71
N GLU A 131 -18.97 6.21 -6.44
CA GLU A 131 -18.08 7.25 -5.92
C GLU A 131 -16.91 6.64 -5.13
N VAL A 132 -15.70 7.16 -5.33
CA VAL A 132 -14.51 6.79 -4.55
C VAL A 132 -14.24 7.85 -3.49
N GLY A 133 -14.31 7.45 -2.23
CA GLY A 133 -13.89 8.24 -1.07
C GLY A 133 -12.60 7.70 -0.45
N TRP A 134 -11.78 8.61 0.07
CA TRP A 134 -10.61 8.26 0.89
C TRP A 134 -10.93 8.46 2.37
N MET A 135 -10.87 7.38 3.14
CA MET A 135 -10.93 7.44 4.60
C MET A 135 -9.54 7.18 5.18
N MET A 136 -8.91 8.22 5.71
CA MET A 136 -7.66 8.08 6.45
C MET A 136 -7.97 7.60 7.87
N GLN A 137 -7.92 6.29 8.11
CA GLN A 137 -7.86 5.79 9.48
C GLN A 137 -6.46 6.08 10.03
N GLN A 138 -6.32 7.18 10.78
CA GLN A 138 -5.11 7.40 11.57
C GLN A 138 -5.04 6.28 12.61
N LYS A 139 -4.02 5.41 12.56
CA LYS A 139 -3.73 4.52 13.69
C LYS A 139 -3.42 5.43 14.89
N PRO A 140 -4.21 5.43 15.97
CA PRO A 140 -3.85 6.22 17.14
C PRO A 140 -2.54 5.68 17.71
N LEU A 141 -1.66 6.60 18.10
CA LEU A 141 -0.33 6.36 18.71
C LEU A 141 -0.38 5.50 20.01
N SER A 142 -1.59 5.13 20.47
CA SER A 142 -1.87 4.45 21.73
C SER A 142 -1.42 2.99 21.78
N SER A 143 -1.21 2.31 20.64
CA SER A 143 -0.81 0.89 20.64
C SER A 143 0.64 0.65 21.08
N ILE A 144 1.48 1.69 21.13
CA ILE A 144 2.88 1.59 21.58
C ILE A 144 3.01 1.85 23.08
N LEU A 145 2.22 2.78 23.64
CA LEU A 145 2.28 3.12 25.07
C LEU A 145 1.73 1.99 25.96
N SER A 146 0.79 1.17 25.48
CA SER A 146 0.27 0.04 26.24
C SER A 146 1.28 -1.10 26.45
N ARG A 147 2.37 -1.16 25.67
CA ARG A 147 3.38 -2.24 25.76
C ARG A 147 4.59 -1.86 26.62
N MET A 148 4.73 -0.60 27.01
CA MET A 148 5.85 -0.07 27.82
C MET A 148 5.45 0.26 29.27
N SER A 149 4.65 -0.58 29.93
CA SER A 149 4.54 -0.50 31.40
C SER A 149 4.44 -1.86 32.09
N PRO A 150 5.57 -2.52 32.35
CA PRO A 150 5.73 -3.30 33.57
C PRO A 150 6.21 -2.35 34.66
N ARG A 151 5.27 -1.79 35.44
CA ARG A 151 5.60 -1.07 36.67
C ARG A 151 6.20 -2.07 37.65
N ILE A 152 7.50 -1.94 37.88
CA ILE A 152 8.30 -2.66 38.86
C ILE A 152 7.52 -2.69 40.19
N LYS A 153 7.14 -3.88 40.66
CA LYS A 153 6.59 -4.06 42.00
C LYS A 153 7.76 -3.98 42.97
N SER A 154 8.12 -2.76 43.39
CA SER A 154 9.08 -2.53 44.46
C SER A 154 8.56 -3.17 45.74
N LEU A 155 9.38 -4.04 46.34
CA LEU A 155 9.23 -4.49 47.71
C LEU A 155 9.11 -3.29 48.66
N SER A 156 8.18 -3.36 49.60
CA SER A 156 8.40 -2.83 50.94
C SER A 156 7.65 -3.69 51.95
N LEU A 157 8.41 -4.16 52.93
CA LEU A 157 7.99 -4.85 54.13
C LEU A 157 6.98 -4.04 54.96
N LYS A 158 6.09 -4.77 55.63
CA LYS A 158 5.58 -4.50 56.98
C LYS A 158 5.04 -5.86 57.46
N GLU A 159 5.79 -6.60 58.26
CA GLU A 159 5.67 -6.53 59.73
C GLU A 159 4.22 -6.27 60.16
N MET A 160 3.50 -7.36 60.42
CA MET A 160 2.70 -7.66 61.63
C MET A 160 1.94 -8.97 61.41
#